data_AF-A0A943LA22-F1
#
_entry.id   AF-A0A943LA22-F1
#
_cell.length_a   1.000
_cell.length_b   1.000
_cell.length_c   1.000
_cell.angle_alpha   90.00
_cell.angle_beta   90.00
_cell.angle_gamma   90.00
#
_symmetry.space_group_name_H-M   'P 1'
#
loop_
_entity.id
_entity.type
_entity.pdbx_description
1 polymer ?
#
loop_
_entity_poly.entity_id
_entity_poly.type
_entity_poly.pdbx_seq_one_letter_code
_entity_poly.pdbx_strand_id
1 'polypeptide(L)'
;TTVLANELSEMAKKELNLEKMCHNVGEEICEISKYSDDFRHKLMEDKELPLKVLLEMYKVDHLMWTWKVYNMILGLDSVDEKIARNYTNCRLGEWYYSNSDEFKDNKYFNNLEPLHIKLHNEAGEGVKAFREGNIKLCYEHLREMKNISNDVVKAIDKISI
;
A
#
# COMPACT_ATOMS: atom_id res chain seq x y z
N THR A 1 -38.22 -33.95 2.36
CA THR A 1 -38.03 -32.76 1.49
C THR A 1 -38.03 -31.46 2.27
N THR A 2 -38.91 -31.25 3.25
CA THR A 2 -38.95 -30.07 4.14
C THR A 2 -37.74 -29.89 5.06
N VAL A 3 -37.16 -30.98 5.58
CA VAL A 3 -35.94 -30.91 6.43
C VAL A 3 -34.75 -30.34 5.65
N LEU A 4 -34.49 -30.86 4.44
CA LEU A 4 -33.40 -30.40 3.58
C LEU A 4 -33.56 -28.91 3.18
N ALA A 5 -34.79 -28.48 2.91
CA ALA A 5 -35.09 -27.08 2.61
C ALA A 5 -34.83 -26.15 3.82
N ASN A 6 -35.17 -26.61 5.03
CA ASN A 6 -34.87 -25.87 6.26
C ASN A 6 -33.36 -25.78 6.52
N GLU A 7 -32.62 -26.87 6.34
CA GLU A 7 -31.16 -26.88 6.49
C GLU A 7 -30.46 -25.96 5.49
N LEU A 8 -30.90 -25.95 4.22
CA LEU A 8 -30.39 -25.03 3.21
C LEU A 8 -30.68 -23.56 3.56
N SER A 9 -31.86 -23.26 4.10
CA SER A 9 -32.21 -21.91 4.56
C SER A 9 -31.33 -21.47 5.74
N GLU A 10 -31.07 -22.35 6.70
CA GLU A 10 -30.15 -22.07 7.80
C GLU A 10 -28.71 -21.90 7.34
N MET A 11 -28.27 -22.67 6.33
CA MET A 11 -26.96 -22.52 5.72
C MET A 11 -26.79 -21.14 5.06
N ALA A 12 -27.77 -20.70 4.28
CA ALA A 12 -27.76 -19.37 3.65
C ALA A 12 -27.71 -18.23 4.69
N LYS A 13 -28.46 -18.36 5.80
CA LYS A 13 -28.38 -17.38 6.91
C LYS A 13 -26.98 -17.32 7.52
N LYS A 14 -26.34 -18.47 7.73
CA LYS A 14 -24.97 -18.54 8.27
C LYS A 14 -23.95 -17.95 7.31
N GLU A 15 -24.11 -18.19 6.00
CA GLU A 15 -23.26 -17.63 4.96
C GLU A 15 -23.35 -16.09 4.95
N LEU A 16 -24.55 -15.52 4.94
CA LEU A 16 -24.75 -14.06 5.05
C LEU A 16 -24.16 -13.46 6.34
N ASN A 17 -24.26 -14.18 7.47
CA ASN A 17 -23.67 -13.74 8.72
C ASN A 17 -22.13 -13.77 8.66
N LEU A 18 -21.55 -14.80 8.06
CA LEU A 18 -20.11 -14.91 7.86
C LEU A 18 -19.61 -13.80 6.95
N GLU A 19 -20.31 -13.52 5.85
CA GLU A 19 -19.99 -12.41 4.93
C GLU A 19 -19.95 -11.07 5.68
N LYS A 20 -21.00 -10.75 6.45
CA LYS A 20 -21.06 -9.53 7.26
C LYS A 20 -19.92 -9.45 8.28
N MET A 21 -19.62 -10.55 8.97
CA MET A 21 -18.51 -10.59 9.93
C MET A 21 -17.17 -10.32 9.26
N CYS A 22 -16.90 -10.97 8.12
CA CYS A 22 -15.68 -10.76 7.36
C CYS A 22 -15.56 -9.32 6.84
N HIS A 23 -16.67 -8.74 6.37
CA HIS A 23 -16.72 -7.36 5.92
C HIS A 23 -16.41 -6.39 7.07
N ASN A 24 -17.11 -6.52 8.20
CA ASN A 24 -16.90 -5.65 9.38
C ASN A 24 -15.45 -5.72 9.89
N VAL A 25 -14.86 -6.93 9.98
CA VAL A 25 -13.45 -7.07 10.37
C VAL A 25 -12.52 -6.39 9.36
N GLY A 26 -12.82 -6.51 8.06
CA GLY A 26 -12.08 -5.80 7.02
C GLY A 26 -12.16 -4.28 7.17
N GLU A 27 -13.34 -3.74 7.44
CA GLU A 27 -13.58 -2.32 7.68
C GLU A 27 -12.80 -1.83 8.90
N GLU A 28 -12.89 -2.51 10.05
CA GLU A 28 -12.17 -2.13 11.27
C GLU A 28 -10.65 -2.10 11.06
N ILE A 29 -10.09 -3.10 10.37
CA ILE A 29 -8.64 -3.10 10.05
C ILE A 29 -8.30 -1.95 9.08
N CYS A 30 -9.16 -1.67 8.10
CA CYS A 30 -8.99 -0.55 7.18
C CYS A 30 -8.99 0.79 7.93
N GLU A 31 -9.91 1.00 8.88
CA GLU A 31 -9.97 2.18 9.72
C GLU A 31 -8.73 2.36 10.59
N ILE A 32 -8.25 1.29 11.24
CA ILE A 32 -6.98 1.32 11.99
C ILE A 32 -5.82 1.74 11.10
N SER A 33 -5.78 1.22 9.86
CA SER A 33 -4.73 1.54 8.91
C SER A 33 -4.77 3.01 8.47
N LYS A 34 -5.97 3.60 8.30
CA LYS A 34 -6.16 5.03 7.99
C LYS A 34 -5.75 5.91 9.17
N TYR A 35 -6.15 5.55 10.39
CA TYR A 35 -5.72 6.23 11.61
C TYR A 35 -4.19 6.24 11.77
N SER A 36 -3.54 5.10 11.48
CA SER A 36 -2.08 5.00 11.49
C SER A 36 -1.44 5.90 10.42
N ASP A 37 -2.01 5.98 9.22
CA ASP A 37 -1.54 6.87 8.15
C ASP A 37 -1.63 8.34 8.58
N ASP A 38 -2.77 8.76 9.12
CA ASP A 38 -3.03 10.12 9.60
C ASP A 38 -2.10 10.51 10.75
N PHE A 39 -1.87 9.60 11.70
CA PHE A 39 -0.95 9.83 12.80
C PHE A 39 0.49 10.05 12.32
N ARG A 40 0.95 9.24 11.36
CA ARG A 40 2.29 9.41 10.76
C ARG A 40 2.39 10.69 9.95
N HIS A 41 1.32 11.11 9.27
CA HIS A 41 1.29 12.40 8.59
C HIS A 41 1.54 13.54 9.57
N LYS A 42 0.77 13.60 10.66
CA LYS A 42 0.93 14.61 11.72
C LYS A 42 2.32 14.60 12.35
N LEU A 43 2.88 13.43 12.62
CA LEU A 43 4.23 13.31 13.18
C LEU A 43 5.30 13.91 12.25
N MET A 44 5.09 13.84 10.93
CA MET A 44 6.04 14.36 9.93
C MET A 44 5.82 15.83 9.57
N GLU A 45 4.75 16.47 10.05
CA GLU A 45 4.57 17.92 9.92
C GLU A 45 5.55 18.71 10.82
N ASP A 46 6.08 18.07 11.87
CA ASP A 46 7.15 18.64 12.71
C ASP A 46 8.47 18.71 11.92
N LYS A 47 8.99 19.93 11.78
CA LYS A 47 9.96 20.29 10.74
C LYS A 47 11.37 19.71 10.86
N GLU A 48 11.70 18.96 11.91
CA GLU A 48 13.06 18.45 12.12
C GLU A 48 13.07 17.06 12.77
N LEU A 49 12.60 16.06 12.02
CA LEU A 49 12.81 14.67 12.40
C LEU A 49 14.22 14.20 12.00
N PRO A 50 14.92 13.41 12.84
CA PRO A 50 16.19 12.80 12.45
C PRO A 50 16.03 11.94 11.20
N LEU A 51 17.05 11.94 10.33
CA LEU A 51 17.04 11.15 9.08
C LEU A 51 16.62 9.69 9.30
N LYS A 52 17.12 9.05 10.36
CA LYS A 52 16.73 7.68 10.70
C LYS A 52 15.21 7.52 10.88
N VAL A 53 14.56 8.46 11.54
CA VAL A 53 13.09 8.43 11.74
C VAL A 53 12.38 8.65 10.40
N LEU A 54 12.85 9.57 9.57
CA LEU A 54 12.30 9.79 8.23
C LEU A 54 12.39 8.52 7.36
N LEU A 55 13.54 7.87 7.37
CA LEU A 55 13.76 6.61 6.65
C LEU A 55 12.82 5.49 7.14
N GLU A 56 12.59 5.37 8.46
CA GLU A 56 11.57 4.45 8.99
C GLU A 56 10.17 4.78 8.47
N MET A 57 9.79 6.06 8.41
CA MET A 57 8.48 6.47 7.91
C MET A 57 8.31 6.17 6.43
N TYR A 58 9.34 6.37 5.61
CA TYR A 58 9.29 6.05 4.18
C TYR A 58 9.15 4.54 3.93
N LYS A 59 9.76 3.69 4.77
CA LYS A 59 9.53 2.24 4.71
C LYS A 59 8.07 1.91 4.97
N VAL A 60 7.48 2.48 6.01
CA VAL A 60 6.06 2.27 6.33
C VAL A 60 5.16 2.76 5.19
N ASP A 61 5.47 3.91 4.57
CA ASP A 61 4.72 4.42 3.40
C ASP A 61 4.67 3.42 2.24
N HIS A 62 5.80 2.78 1.94
CA HIS A 62 5.89 1.83 0.84
C HIS A 62 5.15 0.52 1.12
N LEU A 63 5.09 0.11 2.39
CA LEU A 63 4.26 -1.02 2.80
C LEU A 63 2.77 -0.67 2.71
N MET A 64 2.40 0.53 3.18
CA MET A 64 1.04 1.05 3.13
C MET A 64 0.51 1.18 1.71
N TRP A 65 1.35 1.46 0.72
CA TRP A 65 0.94 1.47 -0.70
C TRP A 65 0.40 0.12 -1.17
N THR A 66 1.07 -0.99 -0.81
CA THR A 66 0.57 -2.33 -1.15
C THR A 66 -0.72 -2.67 -0.42
N TRP A 67 -0.88 -2.15 0.80
CA TRP A 67 -2.09 -2.30 1.61
C TRP A 67 -3.29 -1.56 1.01
N LYS A 68 -3.10 -0.31 0.53
CA LYS A 68 -4.14 0.48 -0.14
C LYS A 68 -4.67 -0.20 -1.40
N VAL A 69 -3.77 -0.72 -2.26
CA VAL A 69 -4.18 -1.47 -3.47
C VAL A 69 -4.90 -2.77 -3.09
N TYR A 70 -4.46 -3.46 -2.04
CA TYR A 70 -5.16 -4.66 -1.56
C TYR A 70 -6.59 -4.34 -1.06
N ASN A 71 -6.75 -3.30 -0.24
CA ASN A 71 -8.07 -2.88 0.26
C ASN A 71 -9.00 -2.40 -0.86
N MET A 72 -8.45 -1.79 -1.92
CA MET A 72 -9.22 -1.47 -3.12
C MET A 72 -9.78 -2.73 -3.77
N ILE A 73 -8.99 -3.81 -3.89
CA ILE A 73 -9.48 -5.09 -4.44
C ILE A 73 -10.61 -5.67 -3.58
N LEU A 74 -10.53 -5.50 -2.26
CA LEU A 74 -11.58 -5.93 -1.32
C LEU A 74 -12.82 -5.01 -1.31
N GLY A 75 -12.80 -3.88 -2.03
CA GLY A 75 -13.88 -2.90 -2.00
C GLY A 75 -13.95 -2.06 -0.72
N LEU A 76 -12.90 -2.07 0.10
CA LEU A 76 -12.81 -1.35 1.38
C LEU A 76 -12.16 0.03 1.26
N ASP A 77 -11.52 0.30 0.12
CA ASP A 77 -10.89 1.58 -0.17
C ASP A 77 -10.92 1.89 -1.67
N SER A 78 -10.48 3.09 -2.03
CA SER A 78 -10.32 3.48 -3.43
C SER A 78 -8.97 4.16 -3.63
N VAL A 79 -8.32 3.86 -4.74
CA VAL A 79 -7.04 4.47 -5.11
C VAL A 79 -7.21 5.22 -6.43
N ASP A 80 -6.79 6.48 -6.43
CA ASP A 80 -6.70 7.23 -7.67
C ASP A 80 -5.44 6.83 -8.44
N GLU A 81 -5.61 6.45 -9.70
CA GLU A 81 -4.50 6.02 -10.57
C GLU A 81 -3.44 7.10 -10.76
N LYS A 82 -3.83 8.37 -10.87
CA LYS A 82 -2.86 9.47 -11.08
C LYS A 82 -2.00 9.65 -9.83
N ILE A 83 -2.62 9.56 -8.64
CA ILE A 83 -1.88 9.56 -7.37
C ILE A 83 -0.98 8.33 -7.28
N ALA A 84 -1.48 7.14 -7.66
CA ALA A 84 -0.70 5.90 -7.63
C ALA A 84 0.55 5.95 -8.53
N ARG A 85 0.48 6.64 -9.67
CA ARG A 85 1.63 6.80 -10.60
C ARG A 85 2.60 7.93 -10.22
N ASN A 86 2.23 8.80 -9.30
CA ASN A 86 3.00 10.00 -8.99
C ASN A 86 4.09 9.70 -7.94
N TYR A 87 5.20 9.13 -8.40
CA TYR A 87 6.35 8.81 -7.55
C TYR A 87 7.09 10.07 -7.05
N THR A 88 7.02 11.21 -7.76
CA THR A 88 7.77 12.42 -7.36
C THR A 88 7.11 13.17 -6.21
N ASN A 89 5.78 13.12 -6.10
CA ASN A 89 5.02 13.86 -5.08
C ASN A 89 4.65 13.00 -3.86
N CYS A 90 5.25 11.82 -3.72
CA CYS A 90 5.18 11.06 -2.48
C CYS A 90 6.31 11.52 -1.54
N ARG A 91 6.17 11.29 -0.23
CA ARG A 91 7.14 11.77 0.77
C ARG A 91 8.58 11.26 0.52
N LEU A 92 8.73 10.02 0.04
CA LEU A 92 10.06 9.50 -0.34
C LEU A 92 10.58 10.19 -1.60
N GLY A 93 9.72 10.43 -2.59
CA GLY A 93 10.08 11.13 -3.83
C GLY A 93 10.55 12.55 -3.56
N GLU A 94 9.77 13.31 -2.81
CA GLU A 94 10.12 14.67 -2.39
C GLU A 94 11.48 14.70 -1.67
N TRP A 95 11.69 13.77 -0.73
CA TRP A 95 12.98 13.64 -0.04
C TRP A 95 14.12 13.25 -0.98
N TYR A 96 13.93 12.24 -1.83
CA TYR A 96 14.94 11.76 -2.76
C TYR A 96 15.42 12.88 -3.68
N TYR A 97 14.49 13.57 -4.34
CA TYR A 97 14.86 14.63 -5.28
C TYR A 97 15.48 15.83 -4.57
N SER A 98 15.02 16.19 -3.37
CA SER A 98 15.57 17.30 -2.59
C SER A 98 16.97 17.03 -2.02
N ASN A 99 17.35 15.77 -1.83
CA ASN A 99 18.63 15.37 -1.22
C ASN A 99 19.59 14.69 -2.22
N SER A 100 19.28 14.76 -3.52
CA SER A 100 20.03 14.08 -4.57
C SER A 100 21.52 14.47 -4.61
N ASP A 101 21.85 15.74 -4.38
CA ASP A 101 23.24 16.21 -4.33
C ASP A 101 24.01 15.71 -3.09
N GLU A 102 23.34 15.62 -1.93
CA GLU A 102 23.95 15.19 -0.67
C GLU A 102 24.27 13.68 -0.70
N PHE A 103 23.40 12.88 -1.31
CA PHE A 103 23.52 11.42 -1.33
C PHE A 103 24.04 10.85 -2.65
N LYS A 104 24.51 11.68 -3.59
CA LYS A 104 24.94 11.26 -4.94
C LYS A 104 25.96 10.12 -4.96
N ASP A 105 26.83 10.04 -3.97
CA ASP A 105 27.88 9.01 -3.86
C ASP A 105 27.41 7.74 -3.13
N ASN A 106 26.18 7.75 -2.56
CA ASN A 106 25.58 6.60 -1.91
C ASN A 106 24.87 5.70 -2.94
N LYS A 107 25.49 4.56 -3.26
CA LYS A 107 24.92 3.59 -4.21
C LYS A 107 23.52 3.07 -3.84
N TYR A 108 23.18 2.98 -2.55
CA TYR A 108 21.87 2.50 -2.11
C TYR A 108 20.79 3.56 -2.30
N PHE A 109 21.15 4.82 -2.08
CA PHE A 109 20.31 5.96 -2.42
C PHE A 109 20.01 5.98 -3.93
N ASN A 110 21.04 5.92 -4.77
CA ASN A 110 20.86 5.92 -6.23
C ASN A 110 20.03 4.72 -6.73
N ASN A 111 20.07 3.58 -6.03
CA ASN A 111 19.27 2.41 -6.37
C ASN A 111 17.79 2.54 -5.96
N LEU A 112 17.41 3.52 -5.14
CA LEU A 112 16.01 3.72 -4.74
C LEU A 112 15.14 4.17 -5.90
N GLU A 113 15.59 5.13 -6.70
CA GLU A 113 14.79 5.73 -7.77
C GLU A 113 14.22 4.71 -8.77
N PRO A 114 15.02 3.81 -9.38
CA PRO A 114 14.46 2.83 -10.31
C PRO A 114 13.46 1.89 -9.62
N LEU A 115 13.69 1.50 -8.36
CA LEU A 115 12.74 0.68 -7.59
C LEU A 115 11.46 1.45 -7.28
N HIS A 116 11.58 2.71 -6.89
CA HIS A 116 10.49 3.59 -6.51
C HIS A 116 9.58 3.91 -7.71
N ILE A 117 10.16 4.26 -8.86
CA ILE A 117 9.43 4.43 -10.12
C ILE A 117 8.69 3.14 -10.48
N LYS A 118 9.37 1.99 -10.41
CA LYS A 118 8.76 0.70 -10.72
C LYS A 118 7.58 0.41 -9.81
N LEU A 119 7.70 0.63 -8.49
CA LEU A 119 6.61 0.42 -7.54
C LEU A 119 5.36 1.23 -7.89
N HIS A 120 5.52 2.53 -8.15
CA HIS A 120 4.40 3.42 -8.50
C HIS A 120 3.79 3.10 -9.87
N ASN A 121 4.60 2.64 -10.83
CA ASN A 121 4.08 2.13 -12.11
C ASN A 121 3.23 0.88 -11.92
N GLU A 122 3.70 -0.11 -11.15
CA GLU A 122 2.92 -1.31 -10.82
C GLU A 122 1.64 -0.97 -10.05
N ALA A 123 1.69 0.02 -9.15
CA ALA A 123 0.49 0.53 -8.48
C ALA A 123 -0.53 1.11 -9.48
N GLY A 124 -0.06 1.92 -10.43
CA GLY A 124 -0.89 2.48 -11.50
C GLY A 124 -1.51 1.40 -12.40
N GLU A 125 -0.72 0.43 -12.86
CA GLU A 125 -1.22 -0.68 -13.68
C GLU A 125 -2.20 -1.56 -12.89
N GLY A 126 -1.94 -1.81 -11.61
CA GLY A 126 -2.87 -2.53 -10.72
C GLY A 126 -4.22 -1.82 -10.58
N VAL A 127 -4.21 -0.50 -10.37
CA VAL A 127 -5.45 0.31 -10.31
C VAL A 127 -6.20 0.30 -11.63
N LYS A 128 -5.49 0.43 -12.75
CA LYS A 128 -6.08 0.36 -14.09
C LYS A 128 -6.72 -1.02 -14.34
N ALA A 129 -6.00 -2.11 -14.06
CA ALA A 129 -6.51 -3.47 -14.22
C ALA A 129 -7.78 -3.72 -13.38
N PHE A 130 -7.83 -3.20 -12.15
CA PHE A 130 -9.03 -3.25 -11.31
C PHE A 130 -10.22 -2.53 -11.95
N ARG A 131 -10.01 -1.31 -12.47
CA ARG A 131 -11.04 -0.51 -13.16
C ARG A 131 -11.57 -1.19 -14.42
N GLU A 132 -10.72 -1.93 -15.13
CA GLU A 132 -11.08 -2.72 -16.31
C GLU A 132 -11.75 -4.07 -15.96
N GLY A 133 -11.94 -4.37 -14.67
CA GLY A 133 -12.53 -5.62 -14.18
C GLY A 133 -11.59 -6.82 -14.20
N ASN A 134 -10.31 -6.61 -14.53
CA ASN A 134 -9.29 -7.65 -14.57
C ASN A 134 -8.65 -7.86 -13.19
N ILE A 135 -9.42 -8.44 -12.26
CA ILE A 135 -9.01 -8.67 -10.87
C ILE A 135 -7.76 -9.57 -10.78
N LYS A 136 -7.64 -10.56 -11.68
CA LYS A 136 -6.47 -11.45 -11.71
C LYS A 136 -5.18 -10.66 -12.00
N LEU A 137 -5.20 -9.82 -13.03
CA LEU A 137 -4.06 -8.97 -13.37
C LEU A 137 -3.75 -7.95 -12.27
N CYS A 138 -4.79 -7.40 -11.63
CA CYS A 138 -4.61 -6.53 -10.47
C CYS A 138 -3.83 -7.23 -9.33
N TYR A 139 -4.14 -8.50 -9.03
CA TYR A 139 -3.38 -9.28 -8.06
C TYR A 139 -1.94 -9.59 -8.51
N GLU A 140 -1.70 -9.78 -9.81
CA GLU A 140 -0.35 -9.96 -10.34
C GLU A 140 0.51 -8.70 -10.13
N HIS A 141 -0.03 -7.52 -10.43
CA HIS A 141 0.62 -6.23 -10.14
C HIS A 141 0.82 -6.03 -8.62
N LEU A 142 -0.18 -6.32 -7.79
CA LEU A 142 -0.04 -6.23 -6.33
C LEU A 142 1.07 -7.14 -5.79
N ARG A 143 1.24 -8.34 -6.36
CA ARG A 143 2.32 -9.24 -5.98
C ARG A 143 3.68 -8.63 -6.31
N GLU A 144 3.81 -8.03 -7.49
CA GLU A 144 5.05 -7.37 -7.90
C GLU A 144 5.33 -6.13 -7.06
N MET A 145 4.30 -5.33 -6.72
CA MET A 145 4.42 -4.24 -5.77
C MET A 145 4.99 -4.69 -4.42
N LYS A 146 4.54 -5.84 -3.89
CA LYS A 146 5.06 -6.39 -2.63
C LYS A 146 6.54 -6.78 -2.75
N ASN A 147 6.95 -7.37 -3.87
CA ASN A 147 8.35 -7.71 -4.12
C ASN A 147 9.21 -6.44 -4.15
N ILE A 148 8.80 -5.44 -4.94
CA ILE A 148 9.54 -4.18 -5.09
C ILE A 148 9.56 -3.39 -3.78
N SER A 149 8.44 -3.33 -3.04
CA SER A 149 8.37 -2.66 -1.75
C SER A 149 9.37 -3.24 -0.75
N ASN A 150 9.54 -4.58 -0.72
CA ASN A 150 10.60 -5.21 0.07
C ASN A 150 12.00 -4.79 -0.36
N ASP A 151 12.25 -4.60 -1.66
CA ASP A 151 13.56 -4.17 -2.16
C ASP A 151 13.82 -2.69 -1.87
N VAL A 152 12.79 -1.83 -1.93
CA VAL A 152 12.86 -0.43 -1.47
C VAL A 152 13.21 -0.38 0.01
N VAL A 153 12.53 -1.17 0.85
CA VAL A 153 12.79 -1.26 2.30
C VAL A 153 14.24 -1.67 2.56
N LYS A 154 14.73 -2.72 1.89
CA LYS A 154 16.14 -3.16 2.02
C LYS A 154 17.11 -2.06 1.59
N ALA A 155 16.81 -1.32 0.53
CA ALA A 155 17.66 -0.23 0.08
C ALA A 155 17.70 0.92 1.11
N ILE A 156 16.55 1.29 1.68
CA ILE A 156 16.46 2.28 2.77
C ILE A 156 17.27 1.84 4.01
N ASP A 157 17.18 0.57 4.41
CA ASP A 157 17.94 0.01 5.52
C ASP A 157 19.47 0.12 5.32
N LYS A 158 19.92 0.20 4.06
CA LYS A 158 21.34 0.33 3.71
C LYS A 158 21.82 1.78 3.53
N ILE A 159 20.89 2.74 3.45
CA ILE A 159 21.21 4.17 3.47
C ILE A 159 21.49 4.64 4.90
N SER A 160 20.81 4.02 5.86
CA SER A 160 20.98 4.31 7.29
C SER A 160 22.39 3.90 7.76
N ILE A 161 23.13 4.87 8.30
CA ILE A 161 24.43 4.69 8.96
C ILE A 161 24.24 3.95 10.29
#